data_AF-A0A937GEE4-F1
#
_entry.id   AF-A0A937GEE4-F1
#
_cell.length_a   1.000
_cell.length_b   1.000
_cell.length_c   1.000
_cell.angle_alpha   90.00
_cell.angle_beta   90.00
_cell.angle_gamma   90.00
#
_symmetry.space_group_name_H-M   'P 1'
#
loop_
_entity.id
_entity.type
_entity.pdbx_description
1 polymer ?
#
loop_
_entity_poly.entity_id
_entity_poly.type
_entity_poly.pdbx_seq_one_letter_code
_entity_poly.pdbx_strand_id
1 'polypeptide(L)'
;MSTTERQHHLDAVRAFAMLLGIVLHASLSYFESGWAVNDGVDSEFFAVLLIAIHGFRMPLFFLLSGYFTALLVERRGNAQTAKNRLLRITIPLVIGAVTIVPLTTLTGSWASSSDGDEISAGEVERPSVWPGVVYGDVNAVSAALVDGADPDEVGSDGSLPAYFAVLVGDLDVVVTLHEAGADLSTPNIDGAMPLSLAVWAGHSDISEFIFLTAGSEGVDDIPLESGKRNWEKISWFGDGKRDSKAIVEAVRQAVPNPSAPSTINRSLEPWDTGLHHLWFLWHLTLIAGGYLLLTQLRGARTWRPLPVWVVVPSALISTAWLQMSMWSFGPDTSTSLIPSGRVVAYYAVFFAVGVASHSVRANGKNWMSQLSTAWIAHVALTAALGGVLWAALDATYEDAPNETWAGVLQTVYTWLMIVGVISLASLLLNTSRRWIRFVSDSSYWLYLAHLPLVLIGQRWLQDVDWPIGLEFLLLVSTLTVVLLISYRWLIRPTPIGWLLNGRPKEHRAL
;
A
#
# COMPACT_ATOMS: atom_id res chain seq x y z
N MET A 1 -12.82 46.17 5.87
CA MET A 1 -12.53 44.81 5.39
C MET A 1 -11.05 44.54 5.58
N SER A 2 -10.64 43.81 6.62
CA SER A 2 -9.24 43.41 6.74
C SER A 2 -8.95 42.37 5.65
N THR A 3 -8.05 42.71 4.73
CA THR A 3 -7.49 41.78 3.75
C THR A 3 -6.75 40.71 4.54
N THR A 4 -7.39 39.57 4.79
CA THR A 4 -6.72 38.45 5.46
C THR A 4 -5.58 37.99 4.55
N GLU A 5 -4.37 38.24 5.01
CA GLU A 5 -3.12 37.97 4.31
C GLU A 5 -3.07 36.51 3.85
N ARG A 6 -2.72 36.31 2.58
CA ARG A 6 -2.63 34.97 1.98
C ARG A 6 -1.53 34.20 2.73
N GLN A 7 -1.85 33.00 3.20
CA GLN A 7 -0.91 32.17 3.95
C GLN A 7 0.07 31.47 2.99
N HIS A 8 1.13 32.19 2.60
CA HIS A 8 2.11 31.73 1.60
C HIS A 8 2.81 30.43 1.98
N HIS A 9 3.10 30.23 3.26
CA HIS A 9 3.73 29.01 3.75
C HIS A 9 2.82 27.78 3.58
N LEU A 10 1.50 27.88 3.76
CA LEU A 10 0.58 26.74 3.58
C LEU A 10 0.47 26.32 2.10
N ASP A 11 0.55 27.28 1.17
CA ASP A 11 0.63 26.97 -0.27
C ASP A 11 1.93 26.23 -0.60
N ALA A 12 3.03 26.59 0.10
CA ALA A 12 4.33 25.95 -0.03
C ALA A 12 4.35 24.52 0.54
N VAL A 13 3.73 24.31 1.72
CA VAL A 13 3.56 22.98 2.32
C VAL A 13 2.80 22.07 1.37
N ARG A 14 1.69 22.55 0.78
CA ARG A 14 0.93 21.78 -0.22
C ARG A 14 1.81 21.42 -1.41
N ALA A 15 2.56 22.38 -1.95
CA ALA A 15 3.44 22.15 -3.10
C ALA A 15 4.53 21.11 -2.78
N PHE A 16 5.18 21.22 -1.61
CA PHE A 16 6.19 20.28 -1.13
C PHE A 16 5.62 18.87 -0.97
N ALA A 17 4.50 18.73 -0.24
CA ALA A 17 3.84 17.44 -0.04
C ALA A 17 3.42 16.80 -1.37
N MET A 18 3.08 17.60 -2.39
CA MET A 18 2.75 17.08 -3.72
C MET A 18 3.97 16.54 -4.47
N LEU A 19 5.12 17.21 -4.37
CA LEU A 19 6.35 16.74 -5.00
C LEU A 19 6.84 15.44 -4.34
N LEU A 20 6.68 15.31 -3.02
CA LEU A 20 6.89 14.03 -2.32
C LEU A 20 5.95 12.92 -2.83
N GLY A 21 4.81 13.27 -3.41
CA GLY A 21 3.94 12.39 -4.21
C GLY A 21 4.72 11.61 -5.27
N ILE A 22 5.43 12.36 -6.12
CA ILE A 22 6.22 11.83 -7.23
C ILE A 22 7.38 10.97 -6.71
N VAL A 23 8.10 11.47 -5.71
CA VAL A 23 9.22 10.75 -5.06
C VAL A 23 8.77 9.38 -4.55
N LEU A 24 7.60 9.33 -3.88
CA LEU A 24 7.05 8.08 -3.35
C LEU A 24 6.70 7.08 -4.46
N HIS A 25 6.08 7.50 -5.56
CA HIS A 25 5.71 6.56 -6.61
C HIS A 25 6.91 6.13 -7.45
N ALA A 26 7.88 7.01 -7.65
CA ALA A 26 9.14 6.67 -8.29
C ALA A 26 9.92 5.63 -7.48
N SER A 27 9.82 5.60 -6.15
CA SER A 27 10.54 4.62 -5.32
C SER A 27 9.97 3.21 -5.39
N LEU A 28 8.75 3.01 -5.90
CA LEU A 28 8.06 1.71 -5.89
C LEU A 28 8.71 0.64 -6.77
N SER A 29 9.51 1.02 -7.77
CA SER A 29 10.20 0.07 -8.66
C SER A 29 11.50 -0.51 -8.09
N TYR A 30 12.01 0.03 -6.97
CA TYR A 30 13.33 -0.31 -6.42
C TYR A 30 13.25 -1.16 -5.15
N PHE A 31 12.11 -1.83 -4.93
CA PHE A 31 11.93 -2.85 -3.89
C PHE A 31 10.70 -3.70 -4.18
N GLU A 32 10.60 -4.87 -3.54
CA GLU A 32 9.43 -5.75 -3.71
C GLU A 32 8.16 -5.12 -3.12
N SER A 33 7.30 -4.62 -4.01
CA SER A 33 6.10 -3.84 -3.66
C SER A 33 4.82 -4.29 -4.38
N GLY A 34 4.94 -5.25 -5.30
CA GLY A 34 3.85 -5.64 -6.20
C GLY A 34 3.51 -4.58 -7.25
N TRP A 35 4.37 -3.55 -7.43
CA TRP A 35 4.20 -2.50 -8.44
C TRP A 35 4.40 -3.02 -9.87
N ALA A 36 3.80 -2.32 -10.85
CA ALA A 36 3.76 -2.74 -12.25
C ALA A 36 5.14 -2.82 -12.95
N VAL A 37 6.14 -2.10 -12.43
CA VAL A 37 7.51 -2.11 -12.94
C VAL A 37 8.43 -2.43 -11.78
N ASN A 38 9.28 -3.44 -11.94
CA ASN A 38 10.25 -3.82 -10.94
C ASN A 38 11.64 -3.86 -11.59
N ASP A 39 12.58 -3.13 -11.00
CA ASP A 39 13.96 -3.02 -11.48
C ASP A 39 14.81 -4.25 -11.09
N GLY A 40 14.22 -5.22 -10.38
CA GLY A 40 14.91 -6.42 -9.88
C GLY A 40 15.85 -6.14 -8.70
N VAL A 41 15.95 -4.89 -8.26
CA VAL A 41 16.72 -4.46 -7.10
C VAL A 41 15.80 -4.37 -5.88
N ASP A 42 16.17 -5.05 -4.79
CA ASP A 42 15.50 -4.88 -3.49
C ASP A 42 16.30 -3.97 -2.56
N SER A 43 15.86 -2.70 -2.45
CA SER A 43 16.53 -1.68 -1.65
C SER A 43 15.73 -1.27 -0.43
N GLU A 44 16.28 -1.57 0.75
CA GLU A 44 15.73 -1.14 2.05
C GLU A 44 15.59 0.39 2.14
N PHE A 45 16.52 1.14 1.56
CA PHE A 45 16.47 2.61 1.56
C PHE A 45 15.19 3.14 0.91
N PHE A 46 14.81 2.60 -0.26
CA PHE A 46 13.62 3.04 -0.98
C PHE A 46 12.33 2.57 -0.29
N ALA A 47 12.35 1.40 0.35
CA ALA A 47 11.26 0.94 1.21
C ALA A 47 11.03 1.90 2.39
N VAL A 48 12.08 2.25 3.14
CA VAL A 48 12.02 3.20 4.26
C VAL A 48 11.62 4.60 3.78
N LEU A 49 12.13 5.05 2.62
CA LEU A 49 11.78 6.33 2.02
C LEU A 49 10.28 6.42 1.72
N LEU A 50 9.71 5.37 1.12
CA LEU A 50 8.28 5.29 0.83
C LEU A 50 7.45 5.38 2.11
N ILE A 51 7.78 4.54 3.10
CA ILE A 51 7.11 4.46 4.40
C ILE A 51 7.14 5.80 5.12
N ALA A 52 8.32 6.43 5.17
CA ALA A 52 8.51 7.74 5.79
C ALA A 52 7.64 8.82 5.11
N ILE A 53 7.62 8.86 3.78
CA ILE A 53 6.78 9.84 3.06
C ILE A 53 5.29 9.54 3.25
N HIS A 54 4.88 8.27 3.10
CA HIS A 54 3.48 7.85 3.17
C HIS A 54 2.86 8.16 4.53
N GLY A 55 3.61 7.88 5.62
CA GLY A 55 3.13 7.99 7.00
C GLY A 55 2.54 9.34 7.38
N PHE A 56 3.04 10.46 6.83
CA PHE A 56 2.54 11.80 7.19
C PHE A 56 1.91 12.58 6.03
N ARG A 57 2.26 12.28 4.77
CA ARG A 57 1.88 13.12 3.62
C ARG A 57 0.37 13.18 3.44
N MET A 58 -0.33 12.05 3.48
CA MET A 58 -1.79 12.03 3.28
C MET A 58 -2.54 12.69 4.45
N PRO A 59 -2.23 12.39 5.73
CA PRO A 59 -2.74 13.14 6.88
C PRO A 59 -2.57 14.66 6.77
N LEU A 60 -1.39 15.11 6.33
CA LEU A 60 -1.09 16.53 6.12
C LEU A 60 -2.04 17.19 5.11
N PHE A 61 -2.36 16.52 3.99
CA PHE A 61 -3.31 17.04 3.00
C PHE A 61 -4.73 17.16 3.56
N PHE A 62 -5.21 16.17 4.33
CA PHE A 62 -6.53 16.24 4.95
C PHE A 62 -6.62 17.39 5.96
N LEU A 63 -5.57 17.60 6.76
CA LEU A 63 -5.47 18.74 7.68
C LEU A 63 -5.53 20.08 6.94
N LEU A 64 -4.73 20.26 5.88
CA LEU A 64 -4.78 21.48 5.07
C LEU A 64 -6.16 21.66 4.42
N SER A 65 -6.78 20.60 3.93
CA SER A 65 -8.09 20.65 3.30
C SER A 65 -9.20 21.05 4.28
N GLY A 66 -9.14 20.58 5.53
CA GLY A 66 -10.01 21.00 6.62
C GLY A 66 -9.91 22.51 6.88
N TYR A 67 -8.68 23.01 7.01
CA TYR A 67 -8.42 24.45 7.21
C TYR A 67 -9.02 25.31 6.09
N PHE A 68 -8.73 24.98 4.82
CA PHE A 68 -9.23 25.76 3.69
C PHE A 68 -10.75 25.60 3.48
N THR A 69 -11.35 24.48 3.89
CA THR A 69 -12.81 24.30 3.83
C THR A 69 -13.52 25.17 4.85
N ALA A 70 -13.04 25.20 6.09
CA ALA A 70 -13.57 26.09 7.12
C ALA A 70 -13.45 27.57 6.72
N LEU A 71 -12.30 27.96 6.15
CA LEU A 71 -12.08 29.31 5.62
C LEU A 71 -13.05 29.67 4.48
N LEU A 72 -13.38 28.70 3.62
CA LEU A 72 -14.30 28.92 2.51
C LEU A 72 -15.75 29.05 2.99
N VAL A 73 -16.15 28.23 3.96
CA VAL A 73 -17.47 28.32 4.62
C VAL A 73 -17.65 29.69 5.28
N GLU A 74 -16.67 30.17 6.05
CA GLU A 74 -16.72 31.50 6.69
C GLU A 74 -16.86 32.61 5.65
N ARG A 75 -16.11 32.53 4.54
CA ARG A 75 -16.06 33.61 3.53
C ARG A 75 -17.22 33.63 2.54
N ARG A 76 -17.80 32.48 2.21
CA ARG A 76 -18.75 32.34 1.10
C ARG A 76 -20.04 31.60 1.46
N GLY A 77 -20.13 31.05 2.68
CA GLY A 77 -21.27 30.24 3.12
C GLY A 77 -21.29 28.82 2.55
N ASN A 78 -22.22 28.01 3.06
CA ASN A 78 -22.29 26.57 2.77
C ASN A 78 -22.61 26.26 1.30
N ALA A 79 -23.59 26.94 0.70
CA ALA A 79 -24.01 26.66 -0.67
C ALA A 79 -22.89 26.92 -1.69
N GLN A 80 -22.20 28.06 -1.58
CA GLN A 80 -21.10 28.40 -2.48
C GLN A 80 -19.87 27.52 -2.23
N THR A 81 -19.66 27.08 -0.98
CA THR A 81 -18.60 26.12 -0.64
C THR A 81 -18.91 24.75 -1.26
N ALA A 82 -20.13 24.25 -1.13
CA ALA A 82 -20.57 23.00 -1.75
C ALA A 82 -20.38 23.03 -3.27
N LYS A 83 -20.84 24.10 -3.93
CA LYS A 83 -20.61 24.30 -5.37
C LYS A 83 -19.11 24.32 -5.72
N ASN A 84 -18.30 24.99 -4.92
CA ASN A 84 -16.85 25.04 -5.15
C ASN A 84 -16.19 23.67 -5.00
N ARG A 85 -16.55 22.89 -3.97
CA ARG A 85 -16.03 21.55 -3.70
C ARG A 85 -16.47 20.56 -4.78
N LEU A 86 -17.74 20.61 -5.19
CA LEU A 86 -18.26 19.81 -6.30
C LEU A 86 -17.46 20.06 -7.59
N LEU A 87 -17.30 21.32 -7.99
CA LEU A 87 -16.60 21.67 -9.23
C LEU A 87 -15.09 21.36 -9.20
N ARG A 88 -14.45 21.36 -8.03
CA ARG A 88 -12.99 21.27 -7.91
C ARG A 88 -12.46 19.95 -7.35
N ILE A 89 -13.32 19.10 -6.80
CA ILE A 89 -12.93 17.83 -6.19
C ILE A 89 -13.75 16.71 -6.83
N THR A 90 -15.08 16.77 -6.72
CA THR A 90 -15.96 15.68 -7.15
C THR A 90 -16.04 15.53 -8.67
N ILE A 91 -16.17 16.62 -9.44
CA ILE A 91 -16.18 16.52 -10.90
C ILE A 91 -14.85 16.01 -11.45
N PRO A 92 -13.68 16.55 -11.04
CA PRO A 92 -12.42 15.99 -11.51
C PRO A 92 -12.17 14.56 -11.03
N LEU A 93 -12.70 14.14 -9.87
CA LEU A 93 -12.70 12.74 -9.45
C LEU A 93 -13.45 11.86 -10.45
N VAL A 94 -14.68 12.23 -10.83
CA VAL A 94 -15.49 11.45 -11.79
C VAL A 94 -14.80 11.39 -13.15
N ILE A 95 -14.29 12.53 -13.64
CA ILE A 95 -13.53 12.58 -14.90
C ILE A 95 -12.28 11.69 -14.79
N GLY A 96 -11.50 11.84 -13.71
CA GLY A 96 -10.31 11.04 -13.47
C GLY A 96 -10.59 9.55 -13.39
N ALA A 97 -11.70 9.15 -12.76
CA ALA A 97 -12.11 7.75 -12.67
C ALA A 97 -12.44 7.14 -14.03
N VAL A 98 -12.94 7.94 -14.97
CA VAL A 98 -13.28 7.48 -16.33
C VAL A 98 -12.10 7.60 -17.30
N THR A 99 -11.16 8.53 -17.07
CA THR A 99 -10.05 8.79 -18.01
C THR A 99 -8.70 8.38 -17.47
N ILE A 100 -8.33 8.82 -16.27
CA ILE A 100 -6.99 8.65 -15.70
C ILE A 100 -6.84 7.24 -15.11
N VAL A 101 -7.86 6.69 -14.46
CA VAL A 101 -7.81 5.34 -13.90
C VAL A 101 -7.60 4.31 -15.01
N PRO A 102 -8.44 4.25 -16.07
CA PRO A 102 -8.20 3.35 -17.20
C PRO A 102 -6.84 3.58 -17.88
N LEU A 103 -6.42 4.84 -18.03
CA LEU A 103 -5.10 5.13 -18.59
C LEU A 103 -3.98 4.56 -17.72
N THR A 104 -4.09 4.69 -16.39
CA THR A 104 -3.10 4.17 -15.45
C THR A 104 -3.06 2.64 -15.49
N THR A 105 -4.21 1.98 -15.49
CA THR A 105 -4.29 0.51 -15.66
C THR A 105 -3.66 0.06 -16.97
N LEU A 106 -3.96 0.75 -18.08
CA LEU A 106 -3.41 0.40 -19.38
C LEU A 106 -1.89 0.58 -19.41
N THR A 107 -1.39 1.70 -18.89
CA THR A 107 0.07 1.92 -18.80
C THR A 107 0.75 0.93 -17.87
N GLY A 108 0.10 0.51 -16.78
CA GLY A 108 0.65 -0.49 -15.87
C GLY A 108 0.68 -1.87 -16.51
N SER A 109 -0.40 -2.28 -17.18
CA SER A 109 -0.44 -3.54 -17.95
C SER A 109 0.58 -3.57 -19.07
N TRP A 110 0.78 -2.44 -19.76
CA TRP A 110 1.81 -2.33 -20.79
C TRP A 110 3.21 -2.41 -20.20
N ALA A 111 3.48 -1.67 -19.13
CA ALA A 111 4.80 -1.63 -18.51
C ALA A 111 5.19 -3.01 -17.93
N SER A 112 4.23 -3.75 -17.37
CA SER A 112 4.43 -5.13 -16.90
C SER A 112 4.52 -6.15 -18.04
N SER A 113 3.76 -5.99 -19.14
CA SER A 113 3.81 -6.92 -20.28
C SER A 113 5.16 -6.94 -21.00
N SER A 114 5.91 -5.85 -20.92
CA SER A 114 7.20 -5.72 -21.60
C SER A 114 8.38 -6.36 -20.86
N ASP A 115 8.16 -7.01 -19.71
CA ASP A 115 9.11 -7.89 -19.05
C ASP A 115 9.19 -9.29 -19.70
N GLY A 116 8.68 -9.49 -20.93
CA GLY A 116 8.79 -10.81 -21.59
C GLY A 116 8.34 -10.97 -23.04
N ASP A 117 8.37 -9.93 -23.89
CA ASP A 117 7.90 -10.04 -25.29
C ASP A 117 9.01 -9.87 -26.36
N GLU A 118 10.25 -10.28 -26.07
CA GLU A 118 11.21 -10.71 -27.09
C GLU A 118 11.91 -12.04 -26.70
N ILE A 119 11.35 -13.13 -27.23
CA ILE A 119 11.98 -14.45 -27.44
C ILE A 119 12.25 -15.29 -26.17
N SER A 120 11.19 -15.88 -25.62
CA SER A 120 11.11 -17.33 -25.47
C SER A 120 10.07 -17.88 -26.46
N ALA A 121 10.29 -17.61 -27.75
CA ALA A 121 9.74 -18.46 -28.81
C ALA A 121 10.38 -19.85 -28.66
N GLY A 122 9.86 -20.65 -27.71
CA GLY A 122 10.48 -21.91 -27.31
C GLY A 122 9.89 -22.59 -26.09
N GLU A 123 9.12 -21.94 -25.22
CA GLU A 123 8.34 -22.64 -24.20
C GLU A 123 6.91 -22.13 -24.21
N VAL A 124 6.05 -22.93 -24.84
CA VAL A 124 4.64 -23.05 -24.43
C VAL A 124 4.63 -22.98 -22.91
N GLU A 125 3.86 -22.06 -22.33
CA GLU A 125 3.61 -22.04 -20.88
C GLU A 125 3.28 -23.48 -20.48
N ARG A 126 4.26 -24.13 -19.84
CA ARG A 126 4.12 -25.39 -19.13
C ARG A 126 2.90 -25.27 -18.23
N PRO A 127 1.69 -25.81 -18.47
CA PRO A 127 0.75 -25.89 -17.35
C PRO A 127 1.48 -26.55 -16.18
N SER A 128 1.37 -25.96 -14.99
CA SER A 128 2.13 -26.38 -13.82
C SER A 128 1.19 -26.78 -12.69
N VAL A 129 1.52 -27.87 -12.01
CA VAL A 129 0.73 -28.38 -10.88
C VAL A 129 1.02 -27.65 -9.57
N TRP A 130 2.17 -26.97 -9.46
CA TRP A 130 2.68 -26.38 -8.21
C TRP A 130 1.73 -25.40 -7.52
N PRO A 131 1.06 -24.46 -8.21
CA PRO A 131 0.09 -23.58 -7.56
C PRO A 131 -1.03 -24.37 -6.86
N GLY A 132 -1.62 -25.35 -7.54
CA GLY A 132 -2.67 -26.18 -6.96
C GLY A 132 -2.15 -27.04 -5.81
N VAL A 133 -0.95 -27.61 -5.94
CA VAL A 133 -0.32 -28.47 -4.93
C VAL A 133 0.03 -27.70 -3.65
N VAL A 134 0.56 -26.49 -3.77
CA VAL A 134 0.92 -25.63 -2.63
C VAL A 134 -0.33 -25.21 -1.85
N TYR A 135 -1.43 -24.90 -2.54
CA TYR A 135 -2.66 -24.44 -1.91
C TYR A 135 -3.65 -25.55 -1.53
N GLY A 136 -3.33 -26.82 -1.83
CA GLY A 136 -4.26 -27.94 -1.63
C GLY A 136 -5.52 -27.85 -2.53
N ASP A 137 -5.45 -27.11 -3.64
CA ASP A 137 -6.57 -26.98 -4.59
C ASP A 137 -6.51 -28.08 -5.65
N VAL A 138 -7.15 -29.20 -5.32
CA VAL A 138 -7.27 -30.37 -6.19
C VAL A 138 -7.86 -30.03 -7.57
N ASN A 139 -8.76 -29.04 -7.65
CA ASN A 139 -9.35 -28.65 -8.94
C ASN A 139 -8.34 -27.91 -9.82
N ALA A 140 -7.51 -27.05 -9.22
CA ALA A 140 -6.42 -26.39 -9.93
C ALA A 140 -5.36 -27.40 -10.39
N VAL A 141 -5.01 -28.38 -9.56
CA VAL A 141 -4.11 -29.49 -9.94
C VAL A 141 -4.69 -30.27 -11.11
N SER A 142 -5.97 -30.67 -11.02
CA SER A 142 -6.66 -31.41 -12.08
C SER A 142 -6.72 -30.61 -13.39
N ALA A 143 -7.02 -29.32 -13.34
CA ALA A 143 -7.04 -28.46 -14.51
C ALA A 143 -5.66 -28.36 -15.19
N ALA A 144 -4.58 -28.18 -14.41
CA ALA A 144 -3.23 -28.14 -14.93
C ALA A 144 -2.83 -29.46 -15.61
N LEU A 145 -3.15 -30.60 -15.00
CA LEU A 145 -2.90 -31.93 -15.57
C LEU A 145 -3.68 -32.17 -16.87
N VAL A 146 -4.93 -31.69 -16.95
CA VAL A 146 -5.74 -31.74 -18.17
C VAL A 146 -5.12 -30.90 -19.29
N ASP A 147 -4.54 -29.75 -18.94
CA ASP A 147 -3.84 -28.88 -19.90
C ASP A 147 -2.47 -29.45 -20.33
N GLY A 148 -1.99 -30.53 -19.69
CA GLY A 148 -0.78 -31.25 -20.06
C GLY A 148 0.41 -31.02 -19.12
N ALA A 149 0.16 -30.62 -17.87
CA ALA A 149 1.20 -30.47 -16.87
C ALA A 149 1.88 -31.81 -16.59
N ASP A 150 3.19 -31.76 -16.35
CA ASP A 150 3.93 -32.93 -15.89
C ASP A 150 3.59 -33.18 -14.41
N PRO A 151 2.98 -34.34 -14.05
CA PRO A 151 2.66 -34.64 -12.65
C PRO A 151 3.91 -34.76 -11.76
N ASP A 152 5.10 -34.99 -12.35
CA ASP A 152 6.40 -35.05 -11.67
C ASP A 152 7.26 -33.81 -11.96
N GLU A 153 6.63 -32.68 -12.30
CA GLU A 153 7.33 -31.41 -12.49
C GLU A 153 8.14 -31.01 -11.25
N VAL A 154 9.45 -30.88 -11.40
CA VAL A 154 10.36 -30.56 -10.29
C VAL A 154 10.21 -29.09 -9.89
N GLY A 155 9.97 -28.83 -8.60
CA GLY A 155 9.88 -27.50 -8.02
C GLY A 155 11.21 -26.76 -7.98
N SER A 156 11.17 -25.46 -7.67
CA SER A 156 12.37 -24.60 -7.62
C SER A 156 13.42 -25.03 -6.59
N ASP A 157 13.00 -25.80 -5.59
CA ASP A 157 13.82 -26.39 -4.53
C ASP A 157 14.28 -27.83 -4.84
N GLY A 158 13.91 -28.37 -6.02
CA GLY A 158 14.18 -29.76 -6.38
C GLY A 158 13.13 -30.75 -5.86
N SER A 159 12.07 -30.30 -5.20
CA SER A 159 11.01 -31.15 -4.67
C SER A 159 10.10 -31.69 -5.78
N LEU A 160 9.46 -32.83 -5.54
CA LEU A 160 8.43 -33.41 -6.40
C LEU A 160 7.04 -33.08 -5.85
N PRO A 161 6.02 -32.79 -6.70
CA PRO A 161 4.72 -32.31 -6.25
C PRO A 161 4.02 -33.31 -5.32
N ALA A 162 4.13 -34.60 -5.64
CA ALA A 162 3.56 -35.67 -4.82
C ALA A 162 4.16 -35.73 -3.41
N TYR A 163 5.45 -35.44 -3.24
CA TYR A 163 6.11 -35.47 -1.92
C TYR A 163 5.67 -34.31 -1.06
N PHE A 164 5.46 -33.14 -1.66
CA PHE A 164 4.91 -31.99 -0.94
C PHE A 164 3.50 -32.31 -0.43
N ALA A 165 2.64 -32.86 -1.29
CA ALA A 165 1.29 -33.28 -0.92
C ALA A 165 1.29 -34.37 0.17
N VAL A 166 2.21 -35.35 0.08
CA VAL A 166 2.43 -36.37 1.12
C VAL A 166 2.88 -35.75 2.44
N LEU A 167 3.82 -34.81 2.43
CA LEU A 167 4.32 -34.15 3.64
C LEU A 167 3.20 -33.37 4.35
N VAL A 168 2.47 -32.55 3.59
CA VAL A 168 1.39 -31.71 4.13
C VAL A 168 0.20 -32.55 4.57
N GLY A 169 -0.07 -33.68 3.90
CA GLY A 169 -1.14 -34.61 4.25
C GLY A 169 -2.41 -34.46 3.42
N ASP A 170 -2.30 -33.98 2.18
CA ASP A 170 -3.43 -33.77 1.27
C ASP A 170 -3.63 -34.98 0.36
N LEU A 171 -4.35 -35.99 0.87
CA LEU A 171 -4.61 -37.25 0.17
C LEU A 171 -5.21 -37.04 -1.22
N ASP A 172 -6.17 -36.13 -1.37
CA ASP A 172 -6.86 -35.89 -2.64
C ASP A 172 -5.90 -35.39 -3.74
N VAL A 173 -4.90 -34.57 -3.37
CA VAL A 173 -3.85 -34.12 -4.29
C VAL A 173 -2.90 -35.27 -4.64
N VAL A 174 -2.50 -36.09 -3.65
CA VAL A 174 -1.67 -37.28 -3.87
C VAL A 174 -2.34 -38.25 -4.84
N VAL A 175 -3.64 -38.52 -4.65
CA VAL A 175 -4.42 -39.38 -5.54
C VAL A 175 -4.49 -38.79 -6.93
N THR A 176 -4.80 -37.50 -7.07
CA THR A 176 -4.93 -36.82 -8.37
C THR A 176 -3.64 -36.83 -9.16
N LEU A 177 -2.50 -36.59 -8.51
CA LEU A 177 -1.17 -36.65 -9.13
C LEU A 177 -0.83 -38.09 -9.56
N HIS A 178 -1.10 -39.09 -8.70
CA HIS A 178 -0.85 -40.49 -9.04
C HIS A 178 -1.71 -40.99 -10.21
N GLU A 179 -3.01 -40.63 -10.24
CA GLU A 179 -3.91 -40.95 -11.34
C GLU A 179 -3.46 -40.32 -12.67
N ALA A 180 -2.77 -39.18 -12.61
CA ALA A 180 -2.15 -38.55 -13.77
C ALA A 180 -0.76 -39.09 -14.13
N GLY A 181 -0.22 -40.02 -13.33
CA GLY A 181 1.01 -40.74 -13.62
C GLY A 181 2.22 -40.34 -12.78
N ALA A 182 2.05 -39.57 -11.70
CA ALA A 182 3.14 -39.25 -10.77
C ALA A 182 3.78 -40.50 -10.19
N ASP A 183 5.11 -40.55 -10.19
CA ASP A 183 5.87 -41.66 -9.64
C ASP A 183 5.95 -41.60 -8.10
N LEU A 184 5.37 -42.62 -7.47
CA LEU A 184 5.41 -42.81 -6.02
C LEU A 184 6.38 -43.93 -5.59
N SER A 185 7.23 -44.41 -6.50
CA SER A 185 8.14 -45.54 -6.29
C SER A 185 9.62 -45.17 -6.29
N THR A 186 9.99 -43.98 -6.72
CA THR A 186 11.37 -43.47 -6.67
C THR A 186 11.62 -42.76 -5.33
N PRO A 187 12.87 -42.59 -4.85
CA PRO A 187 13.18 -41.71 -3.71
C PRO A 187 13.33 -40.24 -4.12
N ASN A 188 13.07 -39.31 -3.19
CA ASN A 188 13.31 -37.87 -3.41
C ASN A 188 14.81 -37.52 -3.38
N ILE A 189 15.11 -36.23 -3.52
CA ILE A 189 16.47 -35.68 -3.48
C ILE A 189 17.23 -36.00 -2.18
N ASP A 190 16.52 -36.19 -1.07
CA ASP A 190 17.09 -36.57 0.23
C ASP A 190 17.21 -38.09 0.41
N GLY A 191 16.84 -38.87 -0.61
CA GLY A 191 16.85 -40.34 -0.58
C GLY A 191 15.67 -40.97 0.15
N ALA A 192 14.66 -40.20 0.55
CA ALA A 192 13.47 -40.68 1.22
C ALA A 192 12.41 -41.20 0.23
N MET A 193 11.81 -42.36 0.53
CA MET A 193 10.71 -42.92 -0.24
C MET A 193 9.37 -42.24 0.15
N PRO A 194 8.41 -42.05 -0.78
CA PRO A 194 7.10 -41.48 -0.48
C PRO A 194 6.39 -42.18 0.67
N LEU A 195 6.42 -43.52 0.70
CA LEU A 195 5.81 -44.30 1.79
C LEU A 195 6.49 -44.03 3.14
N SER A 196 7.82 -43.96 3.17
CA SER A 196 8.57 -43.65 4.39
C SER A 196 8.26 -42.25 4.92
N LEU A 197 8.03 -41.28 4.01
CA LEU A 197 7.65 -39.91 4.34
C LEU A 197 6.21 -39.83 4.88
N ALA A 198 5.25 -40.51 4.24
CA ALA A 198 3.87 -40.59 4.69
C ALA A 198 3.76 -41.21 6.10
N VAL A 199 4.52 -42.29 6.32
CA VAL A 199 4.60 -42.93 7.63
C VAL A 199 5.24 -41.99 8.64
N TRP A 200 6.38 -41.36 8.33
CA TRP A 200 7.07 -40.41 9.22
C TRP A 200 6.20 -39.19 9.61
N ALA A 201 5.42 -38.66 8.65
CA ALA A 201 4.49 -37.55 8.86
C ALA A 201 3.20 -37.99 9.60
N GLY A 202 2.94 -39.30 9.68
CA GLY A 202 1.81 -39.86 10.41
C GLY A 202 0.49 -39.89 9.63
N HIS A 203 0.55 -39.81 8.30
CA HIS A 203 -0.62 -39.85 7.42
C HIS A 203 -0.94 -41.29 7.03
N SER A 204 -1.68 -41.98 7.91
CA SER A 204 -2.00 -43.41 7.78
C SER A 204 -2.80 -43.75 6.50
N ASP A 205 -3.65 -42.84 6.07
CA ASP A 205 -4.46 -42.94 4.84
C ASP A 205 -3.60 -42.82 3.57
N ILE A 206 -2.68 -41.86 3.53
CA ILE A 206 -1.68 -41.72 2.47
C ILE A 206 -0.72 -42.92 2.47
N SER A 207 -0.30 -43.39 3.64
CA SER A 207 0.57 -44.56 3.78
C SER A 207 -0.10 -45.82 3.21
N GLU A 208 -1.38 -46.03 3.53
CA GLU A 208 -2.16 -47.13 2.98
C GLU A 208 -2.32 -47.01 1.45
N PHE A 209 -2.59 -45.80 0.94
CA PHE A 209 -2.71 -45.56 -0.49
C PHE A 209 -1.40 -45.85 -1.24
N ILE A 210 -0.27 -45.31 -0.79
CA ILE A 210 1.05 -45.53 -1.41
C ILE A 210 1.43 -47.02 -1.34
N PHE A 211 1.16 -47.69 -0.22
CA PHE A 211 1.44 -49.12 -0.10
C PHE A 211 0.67 -49.96 -1.13
N LEU A 212 -0.60 -49.63 -1.36
CA LEU A 212 -1.44 -50.35 -2.32
C LEU A 212 -1.09 -50.05 -3.79
N THR A 213 -0.47 -48.90 -4.07
CA THR A 213 -0.21 -48.41 -5.43
C THR A 213 1.25 -48.58 -5.86
N ALA A 214 2.21 -48.31 -4.97
CA ALA A 214 3.65 -48.31 -5.23
C ALA A 214 4.44 -49.40 -4.46
N GLY A 215 3.78 -50.14 -3.56
CA GLY A 215 4.41 -51.23 -2.80
C GLY A 215 5.00 -50.81 -1.47
N SER A 216 5.85 -51.66 -0.88
CA SER A 216 6.33 -51.50 0.51
C SER A 216 7.75 -50.93 0.63
N GLU A 217 8.34 -50.42 -0.45
CA GLU A 217 9.71 -49.94 -0.42
C GLU A 217 9.87 -48.75 0.52
N GLY A 218 10.97 -48.75 1.30
CA GLY A 218 11.23 -47.75 2.32
C GLY A 218 10.58 -48.01 3.69
N VAL A 219 9.78 -49.08 3.85
CA VAL A 219 9.19 -49.47 5.14
C VAL A 219 9.24 -50.99 5.34
N ASP A 220 10.07 -51.42 6.29
CA ASP A 220 10.19 -52.84 6.67
C ASP A 220 9.22 -53.23 7.80
N ASP A 221 8.81 -54.50 7.84
CA ASP A 221 8.06 -55.14 8.94
C ASP A 221 6.79 -54.38 9.40
N ILE A 222 5.86 -54.13 8.48
CA ILE A 222 4.59 -53.44 8.77
C ILE A 222 3.71 -54.27 9.73
N PRO A 223 3.41 -53.78 10.95
CA PRO A 223 2.62 -54.53 11.92
C PRO A 223 1.19 -54.76 11.43
N LEU A 224 0.65 -55.97 11.65
CA LEU A 224 -0.74 -56.30 11.40
C LEU A 224 -1.51 -56.40 12.73
N GLU A 225 -2.65 -55.73 12.82
CA GLU A 225 -3.58 -55.80 13.95
C GLU A 225 -4.97 -56.13 13.42
N SER A 226 -5.54 -57.25 13.88
CA SER A 226 -6.83 -57.76 13.38
C SER A 226 -6.92 -57.89 11.84
N GLY A 227 -5.80 -58.24 11.19
CA GLY A 227 -5.70 -58.42 9.74
C GLY A 227 -5.57 -57.11 8.93
N LYS A 228 -5.46 -55.95 9.59
CA LYS A 228 -5.19 -54.65 8.95
C LYS A 228 -3.79 -54.15 9.29
N ARG A 229 -3.15 -53.44 8.36
CA ARG A 229 -1.88 -52.75 8.59
C ARG A 229 -2.07 -51.66 9.63
N ASN A 230 -1.16 -51.61 10.61
CA ASN A 230 -1.14 -50.58 11.63
C ASN A 230 0.12 -49.71 11.44
N TRP A 231 -0.03 -48.65 10.66
CA TRP A 231 0.99 -47.66 10.34
C TRP A 231 1.52 -46.92 11.59
N GLU A 232 0.74 -46.86 12.67
CA GLU A 232 1.12 -46.14 13.89
C GLU A 232 2.05 -46.92 14.84
N LYS A 233 2.22 -48.23 14.61
CA LYS A 233 3.00 -49.14 15.49
C LYS A 233 4.36 -49.57 14.92
N ILE A 234 4.82 -48.94 13.83
CA ILE A 234 6.11 -49.24 13.22
C ILE A 234 7.25 -48.90 14.21
N SER A 235 8.26 -49.77 14.35
CA SER A 235 9.20 -49.74 15.49
C SER A 235 10.18 -48.55 15.49
N TRP A 236 10.54 -48.03 14.32
CA TRP A 236 11.34 -46.79 14.18
C TRP A 236 10.49 -45.52 14.32
N PHE A 237 9.20 -45.65 14.61
CA PHE A 237 8.25 -44.55 14.76
C PHE A 237 8.23 -43.92 16.16
N GLY A 238 9.41 -43.82 16.78
CA GLY A 238 9.60 -43.46 18.19
C GLY A 238 10.16 -42.06 18.46
N ASP A 239 11.01 -41.51 17.58
CA ASP A 239 11.71 -40.24 17.84
C ASP A 239 11.24 -39.07 16.94
N GLY A 240 10.66 -39.33 15.76
CA GLY A 240 10.31 -38.29 14.78
C GLY A 240 8.88 -37.74 14.84
N LYS A 241 7.93 -38.37 15.54
CA LYS A 241 6.49 -38.02 15.51
C LYS A 241 6.16 -36.67 16.16
N ARG A 242 7.07 -36.16 17.01
CA ARG A 242 7.01 -34.81 17.60
C ARG A 242 7.59 -33.77 16.66
N ASP A 243 8.70 -34.09 15.99
CA ASP A 243 9.40 -33.19 15.08
C ASP A 243 8.63 -33.05 13.76
N SER A 244 8.04 -34.12 13.24
CA SER A 244 7.20 -34.10 12.04
C SER A 244 5.96 -33.24 12.21
N LYS A 245 5.27 -33.30 13.36
CA LYS A 245 4.13 -32.41 13.62
C LYS A 245 4.53 -30.94 13.64
N ALA A 246 5.67 -30.60 14.23
CA ALA A 246 6.16 -29.23 14.23
C ALA A 246 6.57 -28.76 12.84
N ILE A 247 7.22 -29.62 12.04
CA ILE A 247 7.63 -29.33 10.67
C ILE A 247 6.43 -29.22 9.73
N VAL A 248 5.47 -30.15 9.78
CA VAL A 248 4.24 -30.11 8.98
C VAL A 248 3.40 -28.89 9.34
N GLU A 249 3.31 -28.54 10.63
CA GLU A 249 2.65 -27.32 11.07
C GLU A 249 3.40 -26.06 10.59
N ALA A 250 4.74 -26.04 10.67
CA ALA A 250 5.55 -24.94 10.15
C ALA A 250 5.41 -24.79 8.63
N VAL A 251 5.36 -25.90 7.88
CA VAL A 251 5.11 -25.90 6.44
C VAL A 251 3.69 -25.40 6.15
N ARG A 252 2.67 -25.87 6.88
CA ARG A 252 1.28 -25.36 6.75
C ARG A 252 1.15 -23.87 7.09
N GLN A 253 1.97 -23.36 8.00
CA GLN A 253 2.05 -21.93 8.32
C GLN A 253 2.86 -21.13 7.29
N ALA A 254 3.85 -21.75 6.64
CA ALA A 254 4.66 -21.15 5.58
C ALA A 254 3.96 -21.15 4.22
N VAL A 255 3.04 -22.09 3.97
CA VAL A 255 2.13 -22.07 2.82
C VAL A 255 1.29 -20.79 2.93
N PRO A 256 1.42 -19.85 1.99
CA PRO A 256 0.66 -18.61 2.03
C PRO A 256 -0.83 -18.96 1.99
N ASN A 257 -1.59 -18.65 3.04
CA ASN A 257 -3.03 -18.76 2.95
C ASN A 257 -3.48 -17.82 1.80
N PRO A 258 -4.19 -18.29 0.77
CA PRO A 258 -4.61 -17.44 -0.36
C PRO A 258 -5.55 -16.30 0.05
N SER A 259 -6.05 -16.36 1.29
CA SER A 259 -6.81 -15.29 1.96
C SER A 259 -6.07 -14.63 3.14
N ALA A 260 -4.87 -15.11 3.50
CA ALA A 260 -3.95 -14.34 4.30
C ALA A 260 -3.19 -13.41 3.35
N PRO A 261 -3.01 -12.14 3.72
CA PRO A 261 -2.04 -11.32 3.01
C PRO A 261 -0.71 -12.06 3.06
N SER A 262 -0.06 -12.24 1.91
CA SER A 262 1.35 -12.63 1.87
C SER A 262 2.11 -11.84 2.93
N THR A 263 3.08 -12.45 3.60
CA THR A 263 3.79 -11.83 4.72
C THR A 263 4.61 -10.59 4.35
N ILE A 264 4.55 -10.13 3.10
CA ILE A 264 4.97 -8.79 2.65
C ILE A 264 3.90 -8.15 1.75
N ASN A 265 2.61 -8.32 2.07
CA ASN A 265 1.57 -7.45 1.56
C ASN A 265 1.60 -6.17 2.41
N ARG A 266 2.56 -5.29 2.11
CA ARG A 266 2.68 -3.95 2.70
C ARG A 266 1.47 -3.10 2.28
N SER A 267 0.32 -3.34 2.90
CA SER A 267 -0.93 -2.52 3.01
C SER A 267 -1.49 -1.74 1.82
N LEU A 268 -0.92 -1.87 0.64
CA LEU A 268 -1.49 -1.34 -0.58
C LEU A 268 -2.43 -2.43 -1.09
N GLU A 269 -3.75 -2.16 -1.09
CA GLU A 269 -4.67 -2.92 -1.94
C GLU A 269 -4.04 -3.05 -3.34
N PRO A 270 -4.20 -4.19 -4.05
CA PRO A 270 -3.67 -4.38 -5.39
C PRO A 270 -3.90 -3.12 -6.22
N TRP A 271 -2.80 -2.53 -6.71
CA TRP A 271 -2.80 -1.21 -7.34
C TRP A 271 -3.65 -1.18 -8.61
N ASP A 272 -4.16 -2.32 -9.08
CA ASP A 272 -4.99 -2.55 -10.25
C ASP A 272 -6.51 -2.54 -9.94
N THR A 273 -6.91 -2.51 -8.66
CA THR A 273 -8.33 -2.49 -8.25
C THR A 273 -8.79 -1.11 -7.74
N GLY A 274 -10.05 -0.73 -8.02
CA GLY A 274 -10.68 0.46 -7.44
C GLY A 274 -10.34 1.81 -8.10
N LEU A 275 -10.15 2.85 -7.28
CA LEU A 275 -9.92 4.24 -7.72
C LEU A 275 -8.43 4.61 -7.87
N HIS A 276 -7.50 3.66 -7.70
CA HIS A 276 -6.05 3.92 -7.58
C HIS A 276 -5.75 5.12 -6.67
N HIS A 277 -4.82 5.99 -7.05
CA HIS A 277 -4.48 7.21 -6.31
C HIS A 277 -5.62 8.23 -6.19
N LEU A 278 -6.73 8.09 -6.93
CA LEU A 278 -7.90 8.97 -6.83
C LEU A 278 -8.71 8.76 -5.53
N TRP A 279 -8.40 7.72 -4.76
CA TRP A 279 -9.00 7.45 -3.44
C TRP A 279 -9.00 8.69 -2.54
N PHE A 280 -7.95 9.51 -2.60
CA PHE A 280 -7.82 10.72 -1.80
C PHE A 280 -8.94 11.73 -2.10
N LEU A 281 -9.24 11.98 -3.39
CA LEU A 281 -10.34 12.88 -3.77
C LEU A 281 -11.71 12.32 -3.36
N TRP A 282 -11.86 10.99 -3.38
CA TRP A 282 -13.08 10.32 -2.94
C TRP A 282 -13.31 10.50 -1.45
N HIS A 283 -12.32 10.15 -0.62
CA HIS A 283 -12.35 10.37 0.83
C HIS A 283 -12.57 11.84 1.17
N LEU A 284 -11.91 12.74 0.45
CA LEU A 284 -12.07 14.17 0.66
C LEU A 284 -13.47 14.67 0.30
N THR A 285 -14.09 14.11 -0.74
CA THR A 285 -15.49 14.42 -1.08
C THR A 285 -16.43 14.00 0.05
N LEU A 286 -16.25 12.79 0.60
CA LEU A 286 -17.06 12.28 1.70
C LEU A 286 -16.90 13.13 2.98
N ILE A 287 -15.66 13.38 3.40
CA ILE A 287 -15.36 14.12 4.63
C ILE A 287 -15.80 15.59 4.50
N ALA A 288 -15.51 16.25 3.38
CA ALA A 288 -15.95 17.63 3.17
C ALA A 288 -17.48 17.75 3.03
N GLY A 289 -18.13 16.77 2.38
CA GLY A 289 -19.58 16.66 2.30
C GLY A 289 -20.22 16.48 3.68
N GLY A 290 -19.67 15.58 4.50
CA GLY A 290 -20.09 15.37 5.89
C GLY A 290 -19.96 16.64 6.74
N TYR A 291 -18.83 17.37 6.62
CA TYR A 291 -18.67 18.66 7.30
C TYR A 291 -19.72 19.69 6.86
N LEU A 292 -19.98 19.82 5.55
CA LEU A 292 -21.00 20.74 5.05
C LEU A 292 -22.40 20.37 5.55
N LEU A 293 -22.75 19.08 5.55
CA LEU A 293 -24.02 18.60 6.11
C LEU A 293 -24.14 18.95 7.59
N LEU A 294 -23.09 18.72 8.39
CA LEU A 294 -23.06 19.08 9.81
C LEU A 294 -23.27 20.58 10.04
N THR A 295 -22.65 21.43 9.21
CA THR A 295 -22.85 22.89 9.29
C THR A 295 -24.22 23.35 8.83
N GLN A 296 -24.90 22.61 7.94
CA GLN A 296 -26.27 22.91 7.52
C GLN A 296 -27.29 22.49 8.59
N LEU A 297 -27.16 21.27 9.13
CA LEU A 297 -28.09 20.71 10.13
C LEU A 297 -28.12 21.49 11.45
N ARG A 298 -26.99 22.09 11.86
CA ARG A 298 -26.89 22.82 13.14
C ARG A 298 -27.37 24.28 13.07
N GLY A 299 -27.76 24.78 11.90
CA GLY A 299 -28.16 26.18 11.70
C GLY A 299 -27.06 27.18 12.10
N ALA A 300 -27.38 28.47 12.19
CA ALA A 300 -26.43 29.54 12.54
C ALA A 300 -25.82 29.44 13.96
N ARG A 301 -25.96 28.31 14.66
CA ARG A 301 -25.32 28.03 15.93
C ARG A 301 -23.84 27.80 15.68
N THR A 302 -23.09 28.90 15.71
CA THR A 302 -21.64 28.92 15.54
C THR A 302 -21.00 27.90 16.47
N TRP A 303 -20.18 27.02 15.91
CA TRP A 303 -19.30 26.16 16.69
C TRP A 303 -18.57 27.05 17.71
N ARG A 304 -18.77 26.80 19.01
CA ARG A 304 -17.82 27.36 19.99
C ARG A 304 -16.49 26.67 19.68
N PRO A 305 -15.45 27.41 19.28
CA PRO A 305 -14.18 26.79 18.94
C PRO A 305 -13.67 26.07 20.19
N LEU A 306 -13.51 24.75 20.10
CA LEU A 306 -12.92 23.98 21.19
C LEU A 306 -11.48 24.46 21.39
N PRO A 307 -11.02 24.67 22.63
CA PRO A 307 -9.67 25.14 22.84
C PRO A 307 -8.65 24.11 22.35
N VAL A 308 -7.49 24.58 21.86
CA VAL A 308 -6.44 23.73 21.26
C VAL A 308 -6.01 22.59 22.18
N TRP A 309 -5.98 22.84 23.50
CA TRP A 309 -5.63 21.83 24.51
C TRP A 309 -6.66 20.70 24.66
N VAL A 310 -7.87 20.83 24.11
CA VAL A 310 -8.84 19.73 23.98
C VAL A 310 -8.68 19.04 22.63
N VAL A 311 -8.56 19.84 21.57
CA VAL A 311 -8.50 19.34 20.19
C VAL A 311 -7.27 18.46 19.97
N VAL A 312 -6.08 18.93 20.38
CA VAL A 312 -4.82 18.21 20.10
C VAL A 312 -4.74 16.87 20.84
N PRO A 313 -5.00 16.76 22.16
CA PRO A 313 -5.00 15.46 22.83
C PRO A 313 -6.09 14.53 22.30
N SER A 314 -7.28 15.04 22.01
CA SER A 314 -8.35 14.21 21.43
C SER A 314 -7.96 13.66 20.06
N ALA A 315 -7.27 14.46 19.24
CA ALA A 315 -6.78 14.04 17.94
C ALA A 315 -5.70 12.97 18.07
N LEU A 316 -4.70 13.16 18.95
CA LEU A 316 -3.65 12.18 19.21
C LEU A 316 -4.21 10.83 19.67
N ILE A 317 -5.12 10.85 20.66
CA ILE A 317 -5.75 9.63 21.18
C ILE A 317 -6.57 8.94 20.09
N SER A 318 -7.36 9.69 19.33
CA SER A 318 -8.21 9.13 18.27
C SER A 318 -7.38 8.55 17.14
N THR A 319 -6.32 9.23 16.69
CA THR A 319 -5.45 8.71 15.62
C THR A 319 -4.65 7.52 16.09
N ALA A 320 -4.17 7.49 17.34
CA ALA A 320 -3.49 6.33 17.91
C ALA A 320 -4.42 5.12 17.93
N TRP A 321 -5.64 5.27 18.46
CA TRP A 321 -6.61 4.19 18.51
C TRP A 321 -6.98 3.65 17.13
N LEU A 322 -7.17 4.54 16.15
CA LEU A 322 -7.47 4.14 14.78
C LEU A 322 -6.27 3.46 14.08
N GLN A 323 -5.04 3.84 14.44
CA GLN A 323 -3.79 3.30 13.87
C GLN A 323 -3.43 1.92 14.43
N MET A 324 -3.73 1.63 15.71
CA MET A 324 -3.44 0.35 16.39
C MET A 324 -4.03 -0.90 15.72
N SER A 325 -4.83 -0.71 14.69
CA SER A 325 -5.61 -1.77 14.06
C SER A 325 -5.42 -1.80 12.54
N MET A 326 -4.35 -1.15 12.09
CA MET A 326 -3.83 -1.16 10.72
C MET A 326 -2.59 -2.06 10.73
N TRP A 327 -2.50 -2.97 9.76
CA TRP A 327 -1.48 -4.04 9.73
C TRP A 327 -0.08 -3.54 9.32
N SER A 328 0.05 -2.28 8.88
CA SER A 328 1.30 -1.75 8.34
C SER A 328 1.71 -0.41 8.96
N PHE A 329 2.94 0.00 8.66
CA PHE A 329 3.38 1.34 9.01
C PHE A 329 2.66 2.40 8.18
N GLY A 330 2.03 3.35 8.87
CA GLY A 330 1.32 4.45 8.26
C GLY A 330 -0.13 4.10 7.96
N PRO A 331 -0.93 5.06 7.48
CA PRO A 331 -2.35 4.84 7.31
C PRO A 331 -2.64 3.95 6.09
N ASP A 332 -3.51 2.96 6.28
CA ASP A 332 -4.01 2.13 5.18
C ASP A 332 -4.67 2.99 4.08
N THR A 333 -4.56 2.53 2.84
CA THR A 333 -5.20 3.17 1.68
C THR A 333 -6.35 2.32 1.19
N SER A 334 -7.58 2.79 1.38
CA SER A 334 -8.77 2.15 0.81
C SER A 334 -9.06 2.76 -0.56
N THR A 335 -8.76 2.03 -1.63
CA THR A 335 -9.02 2.44 -3.02
C THR A 335 -10.38 1.97 -3.53
N SER A 336 -10.98 1.03 -2.81
CA SER A 336 -12.35 0.54 -3.00
C SER A 336 -13.40 1.67 -3.10
N LEU A 337 -14.43 1.44 -3.93
CA LEU A 337 -15.55 2.38 -4.10
C LEU A 337 -16.33 2.59 -2.79
N ILE A 338 -16.47 1.53 -2.00
CA ILE A 338 -16.98 1.58 -0.62
C ILE A 338 -15.76 1.64 0.29
N PRO A 339 -15.38 2.84 0.80
CA PRO A 339 -14.15 2.96 1.56
C PRO A 339 -14.33 2.40 2.97
N SER A 340 -13.25 1.87 3.54
CA SER A 340 -13.22 1.45 4.94
C SER A 340 -13.62 2.61 5.86
N GLY A 341 -14.65 2.39 6.69
CA GLY A 341 -15.14 3.39 7.64
C GLY A 341 -14.05 3.83 8.63
N ARG A 342 -13.14 2.92 9.00
CA ARG A 342 -12.00 3.22 9.89
C ARG A 342 -10.99 4.17 9.23
N VAL A 343 -10.63 3.91 7.96
CA VAL A 343 -9.70 4.75 7.20
C VAL A 343 -10.28 6.15 6.99
N VAL A 344 -11.58 6.23 6.64
CA VAL A 344 -12.29 7.51 6.53
C VAL A 344 -12.30 8.24 7.87
N ALA A 345 -12.57 7.55 8.99
CA ALA A 345 -12.55 8.14 10.32
C ALA A 345 -11.16 8.69 10.69
N TYR A 346 -10.10 7.95 10.37
CA TYR A 346 -8.72 8.36 10.62
C TYR A 346 -8.40 9.69 9.93
N TYR A 347 -8.65 9.79 8.63
CA TYR A 347 -8.42 11.03 7.88
C TYR A 347 -9.38 12.17 8.28
N ALA A 348 -10.60 11.84 8.73
CA ALA A 348 -11.55 12.82 9.23
C ALA A 348 -11.05 13.52 10.51
N VAL A 349 -10.25 12.86 11.36
CA VAL A 349 -9.63 13.50 12.53
C VAL A 349 -8.68 14.62 12.10
N PHE A 350 -7.78 14.36 11.14
CA PHE A 350 -6.87 15.39 10.62
C PHE A 350 -7.64 16.55 9.97
N PHE A 351 -8.67 16.25 9.19
CA PHE A 351 -9.55 17.27 8.61
C PHE A 351 -10.24 18.10 9.70
N ALA A 352 -10.75 17.48 10.76
CA ALA A 352 -11.39 18.16 11.88
C ALA A 352 -10.40 19.06 12.64
N VAL A 353 -9.15 18.64 12.86
CA VAL A 353 -8.10 19.50 13.42
C VAL A 353 -7.81 20.70 12.50
N GLY A 354 -7.80 20.48 11.19
CA GLY A 354 -7.74 21.54 10.19
C GLY A 354 -8.88 22.56 10.34
N VAL A 355 -10.12 22.10 10.47
CA VAL A 355 -11.29 22.97 10.72
C VAL A 355 -11.13 23.72 12.05
N ALA A 356 -10.75 23.02 13.12
CA ALA A 356 -10.58 23.58 14.44
C ALA A 356 -9.50 24.68 14.46
N SER A 357 -8.38 24.47 13.75
CA SER A 357 -7.29 25.44 13.61
C SER A 357 -7.74 26.78 13.05
N HIS A 358 -8.69 26.76 12.11
CA HIS A 358 -9.28 27.96 11.56
C HIS A 358 -10.23 28.64 12.56
N SER A 359 -11.01 27.86 13.31
CA SER A 359 -12.02 28.36 14.25
C SER A 359 -11.42 28.96 15.54
N VAL A 360 -10.29 28.45 16.02
CA VAL A 360 -9.62 28.92 17.24
C VAL A 360 -8.65 30.06 16.92
N ARG A 361 -9.19 31.24 16.61
CA ARG A 361 -8.42 32.49 16.56
C ARG A 361 -8.33 33.09 17.96
N ALA A 362 -7.45 32.56 18.82
CA ALA A 362 -7.11 33.25 20.06
C ALA A 362 -6.33 34.53 19.72
N ASN A 363 -6.87 35.70 20.09
CA ASN A 363 -6.23 37.01 19.87
C ASN A 363 -5.82 37.33 18.41
N GLY A 364 -6.55 36.79 17.43
CA GLY A 364 -6.28 37.02 16.00
C GLY A 364 -5.08 36.24 15.43
N LYS A 365 -4.42 35.38 16.22
CA LYS A 365 -3.31 34.51 15.77
C LYS A 365 -3.75 33.04 15.75
N ASN A 366 -3.43 32.36 14.65
CA ASN A 366 -3.66 30.91 14.47
C ASN A 366 -2.55 30.12 15.19
N TRP A 367 -2.81 28.96 15.80
CA TRP A 367 -1.74 28.13 16.38
C TRP A 367 -0.69 27.71 15.34
N MET A 368 -1.10 27.53 14.08
CA MET A 368 -0.17 27.29 12.97
C MET A 368 0.81 28.47 12.76
N SER A 369 0.42 29.69 13.13
CA SER A 369 1.34 30.84 13.10
C SER A 369 2.30 30.86 14.30
N GLN A 370 1.94 30.21 15.40
CA GLN A 370 2.82 30.02 16.57
C GLN A 370 3.88 28.93 16.33
N LEU A 371 3.63 28.03 15.37
CA LEU A 371 4.58 27.01 14.92
C LEU A 371 5.78 27.57 14.12
N SER A 372 5.81 28.88 13.84
CA SER A 372 6.87 29.53 13.04
C SER A 372 8.21 29.72 13.75
N THR A 373 8.51 28.89 14.76
CA THR A 373 9.76 28.99 15.52
C THR A 373 10.76 27.94 15.05
N ALA A 374 12.00 28.38 14.77
CA ALA A 374 13.07 27.53 14.25
C ALA A 374 13.32 26.28 15.10
N TRP A 375 13.35 26.42 16.42
CA TRP A 375 13.59 25.27 17.31
C TRP A 375 12.48 24.21 17.22
N ILE A 376 11.21 24.59 17.01
CA ILE A 376 10.10 23.63 16.89
C ILE A 376 10.29 22.77 15.64
N ALA A 377 10.66 23.38 14.51
CA ALA A 377 10.94 22.65 13.27
C ALA A 377 12.09 21.65 13.45
N HIS A 378 13.20 22.10 14.04
CA HIS A 378 14.38 21.26 14.24
C HIS A 378 14.09 20.12 15.23
N VAL A 379 13.52 20.42 16.40
CA VAL A 379 13.19 19.38 17.40
C VAL A 379 12.21 18.36 16.83
N ALA A 380 11.15 18.81 16.17
CA ALA A 380 10.15 17.90 15.62
C ALA A 380 10.71 17.00 14.51
N LEU A 381 11.45 17.56 13.55
CA LEU A 381 12.02 16.78 12.44
C LEU A 381 13.14 15.85 12.91
N THR A 382 14.02 16.31 13.80
CA THR A 382 15.08 15.48 14.35
C THR A 382 14.51 14.34 15.20
N ALA A 383 13.50 14.60 16.04
CA ALA A 383 12.84 13.53 16.80
C ALA A 383 12.13 12.54 15.88
N ALA A 384 11.40 13.04 14.87
CA ALA A 384 10.68 12.20 13.92
C ALA A 384 11.60 11.29 13.12
N LEU A 385 12.60 11.86 12.45
CA LEU A 385 13.48 11.13 11.51
C LEU A 385 14.64 10.42 12.20
N GLY A 386 15.13 10.96 13.32
CA GLY A 386 16.30 10.43 14.02
C GLY A 386 16.00 9.35 15.05
N GLY A 387 14.74 9.16 15.47
CA GLY A 387 14.40 8.18 16.51
C GLY A 387 13.01 7.57 16.38
N VAL A 388 11.96 8.39 16.26
CA VAL A 388 10.58 7.88 16.31
C VAL A 388 10.25 7.03 15.07
N LEU A 389 10.73 7.38 13.88
CA LEU A 389 10.57 6.55 12.68
C LEU A 389 11.14 5.16 12.89
N TRP A 390 12.39 5.06 13.32
CA TRP A 390 13.08 3.78 13.53
C TRP A 390 12.42 2.96 14.63
N ALA A 391 12.09 3.56 15.77
CA ALA A 391 11.37 2.87 16.84
C ALA A 391 9.97 2.40 16.39
N ALA A 392 9.29 3.18 15.53
CA ALA A 392 8.01 2.80 14.99
C ALA A 392 8.13 1.67 13.96
N LEU A 393 9.19 1.64 13.15
CA LEU A 393 9.45 0.56 12.20
C LEU A 393 9.74 -0.75 12.92
N ASP A 394 10.64 -0.69 13.90
CA ASP A 394 11.00 -1.78 14.80
C ASP A 394 9.75 -2.39 15.46
N ALA A 395 8.95 -1.55 16.14
CA ALA A 395 7.71 -2.00 16.77
C ALA A 395 6.65 -2.56 15.81
N THR A 396 6.71 -2.21 14.51
CA THR A 396 5.72 -2.64 13.50
C THR A 396 6.13 -3.93 12.79
N TYR A 397 7.43 -4.14 12.55
CA TYR A 397 7.92 -5.20 11.67
C TYR A 397 8.79 -6.27 12.36
N GLU A 398 9.07 -6.15 13.67
CA GLU A 398 9.71 -7.24 14.43
C GLU A 398 8.78 -8.46 14.61
N ASP A 399 9.37 -9.65 14.86
CA ASP A 399 8.71 -10.97 14.94
C ASP A 399 7.58 -11.06 16.01
N ALA A 400 7.50 -10.11 16.94
CA ALA A 400 6.44 -10.01 17.95
C ALA A 400 5.92 -8.57 18.06
N PRO A 401 5.18 -8.06 17.05
CA PRO A 401 4.82 -6.66 16.99
C PRO A 401 3.82 -6.33 18.09
N ASN A 402 4.15 -5.35 18.94
CA ASN A 402 3.20 -4.80 19.87
C ASN A 402 2.34 -3.77 19.13
N GLU A 403 1.21 -4.22 18.56
CA GLU A 403 0.27 -3.40 17.78
C GLU A 403 -0.10 -2.08 18.47
N THR A 404 -0.23 -2.11 19.81
CA THR A 404 -0.55 -0.92 20.59
C THR A 404 0.60 0.08 20.61
N TRP A 405 1.82 -0.39 20.80
CA TRP A 405 3.01 0.46 20.83
C TRP A 405 3.38 0.98 19.45
N ALA A 406 3.30 0.13 18.42
CA ALA A 406 3.45 0.49 17.03
C ALA A 406 2.48 1.63 16.64
N GLY A 407 1.19 1.48 16.92
CA GLY A 407 0.18 2.49 16.60
C GLY A 407 0.42 3.84 17.29
N VAL A 408 0.91 3.82 18.54
CA VAL A 408 1.30 5.05 19.26
C VAL A 408 2.50 5.72 18.61
N LEU A 409 3.58 4.97 18.35
CA LEU A 409 4.80 5.53 17.77
C LEU A 409 4.57 6.06 16.34
N GLN A 410 3.81 5.35 15.51
CA GLN A 410 3.41 5.81 14.18
C GLN A 410 2.56 7.09 14.24
N THR A 411 1.68 7.21 15.25
CA THR A 411 0.91 8.44 15.48
C THR A 411 1.82 9.59 15.86
N VAL A 412 2.74 9.37 16.80
CA VAL A 412 3.73 10.38 17.22
C VAL A 412 4.57 10.82 16.02
N TYR A 413 5.06 9.88 15.22
CA TYR A 413 5.80 10.15 13.98
C TYR A 413 4.99 11.07 13.04
N THR A 414 3.75 10.70 12.75
CA THR A 414 2.86 11.42 11.84
C THR A 414 2.67 12.88 12.28
N TRP A 415 2.37 13.10 13.56
CA TRP A 415 2.15 14.45 14.09
C TRP A 415 3.43 15.27 14.16
N LEU A 416 4.56 14.68 14.54
CA LEU A 416 5.86 15.37 14.53
C LEU A 416 6.27 15.79 13.12
N MET A 417 6.05 14.94 12.10
CA MET A 417 6.31 15.28 10.71
C MET A 417 5.41 16.41 10.21
N ILE A 418 4.10 16.37 10.51
CA ILE A 418 3.17 17.45 10.15
C ILE A 418 3.61 18.78 10.76
N VAL A 419 3.90 18.79 12.07
CA VAL A 419 4.35 20.00 12.77
C VAL A 419 5.68 20.47 12.20
N GLY A 420 6.65 19.57 12.06
CA GLY A 420 7.99 19.86 11.54
C GLY A 420 7.96 20.48 10.13
N VAL A 421 7.19 19.91 9.21
CA VAL A 421 7.08 20.39 7.82
C VAL A 421 6.35 21.74 7.75
N ILE A 422 5.27 21.93 8.51
CA ILE A 422 4.56 23.22 8.56
C ILE A 422 5.47 24.30 9.17
N SER A 423 6.15 23.99 10.28
CA SER A 423 7.11 24.89 10.91
C SER A 423 8.25 25.25 9.95
N LEU A 424 8.87 24.27 9.30
CA LEU A 424 9.96 24.50 8.34
C LEU A 424 9.52 25.38 7.18
N ALA A 425 8.36 25.11 6.58
CA ALA A 425 7.82 25.93 5.50
C ALA A 425 7.50 27.36 5.95
N SER A 426 7.03 27.55 7.19
CA SER A 426 6.79 28.87 7.75
C SER A 426 8.06 29.68 8.02
N LEU A 427 9.22 29.01 8.16
CA LEU A 427 10.52 29.66 8.33
C LEU A 427 11.17 29.98 6.97
N LEU A 428 11.19 29.02 6.06
CA LEU A 428 11.92 29.14 4.80
C LEU A 428 11.09 29.80 3.69
N LEU A 429 9.77 29.61 3.69
CA LEU A 429 8.88 29.88 2.55
C LEU A 429 7.75 30.87 2.88
N ASN A 430 7.93 31.73 3.90
CA ASN A 430 6.93 32.75 4.27
C ASN A 430 6.84 33.92 3.28
N THR A 431 7.65 33.92 2.21
CA THR A 431 7.70 34.98 1.21
C THR A 431 6.94 34.58 -0.05
N SER A 432 6.30 35.55 -0.72
CA SER A 432 5.52 35.32 -1.93
C SER A 432 6.43 35.09 -3.15
N ARG A 433 6.99 33.89 -3.30
CA ARG A 433 7.76 33.53 -4.50
C ARG A 433 6.84 33.07 -5.62
N ARG A 434 7.05 33.60 -6.84
CA ARG A 434 6.22 33.28 -8.02
C ARG A 434 6.27 31.80 -8.39
N TRP A 435 7.42 31.15 -8.25
CA TRP A 435 7.57 29.72 -8.57
C TRP A 435 6.84 28.82 -7.56
N ILE A 436 6.89 29.12 -6.25
CA ILE A 436 6.13 28.37 -5.23
C ILE A 436 4.64 28.44 -5.53
N ARG A 437 4.16 29.64 -5.89
CA ARG A 437 2.78 29.81 -6.32
C ARG A 437 2.46 28.95 -7.54
N PHE A 438 3.33 28.94 -8.54
CA PHE A 438 3.14 28.15 -9.75
C PHE A 438 3.10 26.65 -9.45
N VAL A 439 4.03 26.12 -8.64
CA VAL A 439 4.04 24.70 -8.25
C VAL A 439 2.79 24.36 -7.43
N SER A 440 2.41 25.22 -6.48
CA SER A 440 1.19 25.05 -5.69
C SER A 440 -0.07 25.08 -6.56
N ASP A 441 -0.17 25.97 -7.55
CA ASP A 441 -1.28 26.03 -8.50
C ASP A 441 -1.28 24.81 -9.46
N SER A 442 -0.12 24.19 -9.69
CA SER A 442 0.01 22.97 -10.51
C SER A 442 -0.28 21.68 -9.75
N SER A 443 -0.32 21.72 -8.42
CA SER A 443 -0.50 20.56 -7.53
C SER A 443 -1.59 19.58 -7.98
N TYR A 444 -2.75 20.11 -8.36
CA TYR A 444 -3.88 19.29 -8.76
C TYR A 444 -3.64 18.53 -10.07
N TRP A 445 -2.95 19.15 -11.03
CA TRP A 445 -2.59 18.48 -12.28
C TRP A 445 -1.50 17.45 -12.06
N LEU A 446 -0.46 17.82 -11.29
CA LEU A 446 0.61 16.91 -10.92
C LEU A 446 0.03 15.65 -10.26
N TYR A 447 -0.91 15.81 -9.32
CA TYR A 447 -1.62 14.71 -8.68
C TYR A 447 -2.40 13.82 -9.65
N LEU A 448 -3.09 14.39 -10.65
CA LEU A 448 -3.91 13.61 -11.56
C LEU A 448 -3.04 12.82 -12.55
N ALA A 449 -2.02 13.45 -13.11
CA ALA A 449 -1.32 12.94 -14.28
C ALA A 449 0.01 12.22 -13.99
N HIS A 450 0.50 12.20 -12.74
CA HIS A 450 1.84 11.67 -12.47
C HIS A 450 1.94 10.16 -12.66
N LEU A 451 0.94 9.36 -12.25
CA LEU A 451 1.09 7.90 -12.25
C LEU A 451 1.37 7.28 -13.63
N PRO A 452 0.58 7.56 -14.69
CA PRO A 452 0.90 7.03 -16.02
C PRO A 452 2.31 7.41 -16.48
N LEU A 453 2.74 8.64 -16.17
CA LEU A 453 4.09 9.10 -16.53
C LEU A 453 5.18 8.43 -15.69
N VAL A 454 4.91 8.12 -14.42
CA VAL A 454 5.86 7.40 -13.55
C VAL A 454 6.09 6.01 -14.12
N LEU A 455 5.01 5.30 -14.47
CA LEU A 455 5.06 3.96 -15.06
C LEU A 455 5.84 3.95 -16.38
N ILE A 456 5.53 4.89 -17.28
CA ILE A 456 6.26 5.04 -18.55
C ILE A 456 7.74 5.35 -18.30
N GLY A 457 8.03 6.26 -17.38
CA GLY A 457 9.40 6.66 -17.06
C GLY A 457 10.22 5.53 -16.43
N GLN A 458 9.62 4.77 -15.52
CA GLN A 458 10.26 3.60 -14.90
C GLN A 458 10.57 2.55 -15.96
N ARG A 459 9.62 2.21 -16.83
CA ARG A 459 9.86 1.21 -17.87
C ARG A 459 10.99 1.62 -18.82
N TRP A 460 11.07 2.89 -19.20
CA TRP A 460 12.15 3.37 -20.07
C TRP A 460 13.53 3.34 -19.43
N LEU A 461 13.60 3.34 -18.10
CA LEU A 461 14.86 3.34 -17.36
C LEU A 461 15.28 1.94 -16.89
N GLN A 462 14.38 0.97 -16.87
CA GLN A 462 14.60 -0.40 -16.39
C GLN A 462 15.74 -1.13 -17.14
N ASP A 463 15.91 -0.89 -18.44
CA ASP A 463 16.97 -1.54 -19.24
C ASP A 463 18.30 -0.77 -19.19
N VAL A 464 18.39 0.29 -18.39
CA VAL A 464 19.54 1.19 -18.34
C VAL A 464 20.40 0.87 -17.12
N ASP A 465 21.62 0.39 -17.36
CA ASP A 465 22.57 -0.05 -16.34
C ASP A 465 23.25 1.14 -15.59
N TRP A 466 22.45 2.05 -15.04
CA TRP A 466 22.90 3.23 -14.31
C TRP A 466 22.90 2.99 -12.79
N PRO A 467 23.68 3.75 -12.02
CA PRO A 467 23.54 3.74 -10.57
C PRO A 467 22.10 4.11 -10.18
N ILE A 468 21.45 3.26 -9.39
CA ILE A 468 20.04 3.40 -8.97
C ILE A 468 19.70 4.81 -8.48
N GLY A 469 20.60 5.43 -7.70
CA GLY A 469 20.40 6.80 -7.21
C GLY A 469 20.37 7.86 -8.32
N LEU A 470 21.17 7.70 -9.38
CA LEU A 470 21.18 8.60 -10.53
C LEU A 470 19.92 8.42 -11.37
N GLU A 471 19.55 7.17 -11.62
CA GLU A 471 18.34 6.80 -12.35
C GLU A 471 17.08 7.36 -11.66
N PHE A 472 16.93 7.10 -10.36
CA PHE A 472 15.83 7.65 -9.56
C PHE A 472 15.78 9.18 -9.59
N LEU A 473 16.93 9.85 -9.44
CA LEU A 473 16.99 11.31 -9.48
C LEU A 473 16.61 11.87 -10.86
N LEU A 474 17.03 11.21 -11.93
CA LEU A 474 16.70 11.59 -13.30
C LEU A 474 15.22 11.35 -13.60
N LEU A 475 14.64 10.23 -13.16
CA LEU A 475 13.22 9.93 -13.26
C LEU A 475 12.38 11.02 -12.58
N VAL A 476 12.64 11.27 -11.28
CA VAL A 476 11.89 12.27 -10.49
C VAL A 476 12.03 13.67 -11.09
N SER A 477 13.24 14.07 -11.48
CA SER A 477 13.50 15.40 -12.03
C SER A 477 12.83 15.61 -13.38
N THR A 478 12.99 14.65 -14.30
CA THR A 478 12.43 14.69 -15.65
C THR A 478 10.91 14.71 -15.59
N LEU A 479 10.33 13.80 -14.79
CA LEU A 479 8.88 13.71 -14.64
C LEU A 479 8.28 14.97 -14.03
N THR A 480 8.93 15.55 -13.02
CA THR A 480 8.50 16.82 -12.44
C THR A 480 8.52 17.94 -13.49
N VAL A 481 9.58 18.04 -14.30
CA VAL A 481 9.68 19.04 -15.37
C VAL A 481 8.60 18.84 -16.42
N VAL A 482 8.39 17.61 -16.89
CA VAL A 482 7.34 17.28 -17.88
C VAL A 482 5.95 17.62 -17.36
N LEU A 483 5.65 17.31 -16.09
CA LEU A 483 4.38 17.67 -15.46
C LEU A 483 4.18 19.17 -15.33
N LEU A 484 5.23 19.93 -14.99
CA LEU A 484 5.15 21.39 -14.88
C LEU A 484 5.00 22.07 -16.25
N ILE A 485 5.66 21.55 -17.29
CA ILE A 485 5.53 22.02 -18.67
C ILE A 485 4.13 21.70 -19.22
N SER A 486 3.67 20.46 -19.08
CA SER A 486 2.32 20.07 -19.50
C SER A 486 1.25 20.89 -18.79
N TYR A 487 1.42 21.17 -17.50
CA TYR A 487 0.55 22.09 -16.79
C TYR A 487 0.54 23.49 -17.42
N ARG A 488 1.72 24.06 -17.70
CA ARG A 488 1.87 25.43 -18.21
C ARG A 488 1.18 25.65 -19.56
N TRP A 489 1.26 24.67 -20.45
CA TRP A 489 0.90 24.81 -21.87
C TRP A 489 -0.38 24.07 -22.25
N LEU A 490 -0.64 22.89 -21.67
CA LEU A 490 -1.79 22.05 -22.03
C LEU A 490 -2.99 22.28 -21.11
N ILE A 491 -2.75 22.50 -19.81
CA ILE A 491 -3.84 22.56 -18.83
C ILE A 491 -4.20 23.98 -18.44
N ARG A 492 -3.22 24.80 -18.07
CA ARG A 492 -3.47 26.15 -17.56
C ARG A 492 -4.29 27.05 -18.50
N PRO A 493 -4.12 27.05 -19.84
CA PRO A 493 -4.92 27.89 -20.72
C PRO A 493 -6.28 27.29 -21.09
N THR A 494 -6.56 26.02 -20.75
CA THR A 494 -7.76 25.32 -21.21
C THR A 494 -8.90 25.36 -20.18
N PRO A 495 -10.15 25.04 -20.60
CA PRO A 495 -11.28 24.93 -19.67
C PRO A 495 -11.05 23.95 -18.53
N ILE A 496 -10.23 22.91 -18.75
CA ILE A 496 -9.80 21.95 -17.73
C ILE A 496 -9.01 22.70 -16.64
N GLY A 497 -7.99 23.50 -17.00
CA GLY A 497 -7.28 24.31 -16.02
C GLY A 497 -8.16 25.30 -15.28
N TRP A 498 -9.19 25.85 -15.93
CA TRP A 498 -10.16 26.74 -15.28
C TRP A 498 -11.06 26.02 -14.28
N LEU A 499 -11.43 24.77 -14.56
CA LEU A 499 -12.18 23.93 -13.64
C LEU A 499 -11.35 23.63 -12.39
N LEU A 500 -10.11 23.17 -12.60
CA LEU A 500 -9.21 22.73 -11.52
C LEU A 500 -8.75 23.91 -10.64
N ASN A 501 -8.21 24.96 -11.26
CA ASN A 501 -7.55 26.06 -10.55
C ASN A 501 -8.39 27.33 -10.47
N GLY A 502 -9.46 27.42 -11.26
CA GLY A 502 -10.23 28.64 -11.44
C GLY A 502 -9.77 29.43 -12.65
N ARG A 503 -10.66 30.24 -13.21
CA ARG A 503 -10.30 31.14 -14.31
C ARG A 503 -9.16 32.06 -13.85
N PRO A 504 -8.13 32.27 -14.70
CA PRO A 504 -7.19 33.36 -14.50
C PRO A 504 -8.01 34.64 -14.30
N LYS A 505 -7.77 35.37 -13.21
CA LYS A 505 -8.30 36.74 -13.14
C LYS A 505 -7.68 37.46 -14.33
N GLU A 506 -8.51 37.91 -15.27
CA GLU A 506 -8.07 38.88 -16.27
C GLU A 506 -7.34 39.96 -15.48
N HIS A 507 -6.04 40.09 -15.72
CA HIS A 507 -5.37 41.33 -15.39
C HIS A 507 -6.17 42.38 -16.17
N ARG A 508 -6.97 43.19 -15.47
CA ARG A 508 -7.44 44.44 -16.03
C ARG A 508 -6.17 45.18 -16.42
N ALA A 509 -5.87 45.12 -17.72
CA ALA A 509 -4.97 46.05 -18.35
C ALA A 509 -5.68 47.40 -18.27
N LEU A 510 -5.24 48.22 -17.32
CA LEU A 510 -5.30 49.68 -17.38
C LEU A 510 -3.95 50.17 -16.84
#